data_AF-A0A371I469-F1
#
_entry.id   AF-A0A371I469-F1
#
_cell.length_a   1.000
_cell.length_b   1.000
_cell.length_c   1.000
_cell.angle_alpha   90.00
_cell.angle_beta   90.00
_cell.angle_gamma   90.00
#
_symmetry.space_group_name_H-M   'P 1'
#
loop_
_entity.id
_entity.type
_entity.pdbx_description
1 polymer ?
#
loop_
_entity_poly.entity_id
_entity_poly.type
_entity_poly.pdbx_seq_one_letter_code
_entity_poly.pdbx_strand_id
1 'polypeptide(L)'
;MNPTILDVVKKEVTKLLVAGIIYPIIDNQVLEKLAEKSHYCFLDGFFGYMQIHIAPEDQHKTTFTCPFGTFAYTHMPFGLCNAPSTFQCCMTSIFSDLL
;
A
#
# COMPACT_ATOMS: atom_id res chain seq x y z
N MET A 1 9.43 18.61 11.68
CA MET A 1 9.45 18.63 10.19
C MET A 1 9.25 20.06 9.73
N ASN A 2 9.85 20.45 8.61
CA ASN A 2 9.56 21.73 7.96
C ASN A 2 8.08 21.76 7.51
N PRO A 3 7.35 22.89 7.63
CA PRO A 3 5.96 23.03 7.17
C PRO A 3 5.71 22.52 5.75
N THR A 4 6.63 22.77 4.80
CA THR A 4 6.52 22.30 3.42
C THR A 4 6.53 20.76 3.33
N ILE A 5 7.34 20.10 4.15
CA ILE A 5 7.42 18.63 4.19
C ILE A 5 6.15 18.06 4.80
N LEU A 6 5.57 18.75 5.79
CA LEU A 6 4.32 18.33 6.42
C LEU A 6 3.16 18.33 5.41
N ASP A 7 3.07 19.34 4.55
CA ASP A 7 2.06 19.40 3.47
C ASP A 7 2.26 18.29 2.43
N VAL A 8 3.51 18.00 2.05
CA VAL A 8 3.81 16.89 1.15
C VAL A 8 3.41 15.56 1.77
N VAL A 9 3.78 15.31 3.03
CA VAL A 9 3.40 14.08 3.73
C VAL A 9 1.88 13.94 3.84
N LYS A 10 1.17 15.03 4.14
CA LYS A 10 -0.30 15.03 4.16
C LYS A 10 -0.89 14.62 2.82
N LYS A 11 -0.38 15.21 1.74
CA LYS A 11 -0.81 14.93 0.37
C LYS A 11 -0.57 13.47 -0.01
N GLU A 12 0.61 12.93 0.27
CA GLU A 12 0.94 11.54 -0.05
C GLU A 12 0.14 10.54 0.79
N VAL A 13 0.00 10.76 2.10
CA VAL A 13 -0.86 9.92 2.96
C VAL A 13 -2.30 9.90 2.44
N THR A 14 -2.84 11.06 2.04
CA THR A 14 -4.20 11.14 1.48
C THR A 14 -4.33 10.33 0.18
N LYS A 15 -3.34 10.42 -0.72
CA LYS A 15 -3.34 9.64 -1.96
C LYS A 15 -3.32 8.14 -1.69
N LEU A 16 -2.45 7.69 -0.78
CA LEU A 16 -2.31 6.27 -0.44
C LEU A 16 -3.57 5.71 0.23
N LEU A 17 -4.24 6.50 1.08
CA LEU A 17 -5.53 6.15 1.69
C LEU A 17 -6.61 5.99 0.62
N VAL A 18 -6.74 6.97 -0.30
CA VAL A 18 -7.75 6.92 -1.37
C VAL A 18 -7.49 5.76 -2.34
N ALA A 19 -6.24 5.41 -2.57
CA ALA A 19 -5.86 4.26 -3.39
C ALA A 19 -6.05 2.90 -2.68
N GLY A 20 -6.40 2.88 -1.39
CA GLY A 20 -6.54 1.64 -0.62
C GLY A 20 -5.22 0.93 -0.32
N ILE A 21 -4.09 1.62 -0.48
CA ILE A 21 -2.73 1.08 -0.26
C ILE A 21 -2.37 1.07 1.23
N ILE A 22 -2.97 1.96 2.02
CA ILE A 22 -2.80 2.04 3.47
C ILE A 22 -4.14 2.16 4.19
N TYR A 23 -4.20 1.73 5.45
CA TYR A 23 -5.35 1.92 6.33
C TYR A 23 -4.90 2.38 7.73
N PRO A 24 -5.73 3.17 8.45
CA PRO A 24 -5.39 3.62 9.80
C PRO A 24 -5.46 2.45 10.81
N ILE A 25 -4.50 2.42 11.75
CA ILE A 25 -4.40 1.37 12.79
C ILE A 25 -5.24 1.70 14.04
N ILE A 26 -5.86 2.87 14.10
CA ILE A 26 -6.80 3.20 15.19
C ILE A 26 -8.03 2.30 15.02
N ASP A 27 -8.16 1.35 15.94
CA ASP A 27 -9.19 0.34 15.96
C ASP A 27 -10.59 0.96 15.83
N ASN A 28 -11.33 0.40 14.87
CA ASN A 28 -12.79 0.32 14.85
C ASN A 28 -13.58 1.64 14.89
N GLN A 29 -13.67 2.37 13.76
CA GLN A 29 -14.90 3.11 13.40
C GLN A 29 -14.94 3.73 11.99
N VAL A 30 -13.86 3.72 11.20
CA VAL A 30 -13.86 4.40 9.87
C VAL A 30 -13.86 3.43 8.68
N LEU A 31 -13.82 2.11 8.93
CA LEU A 31 -13.82 1.11 7.86
C LEU A 31 -15.22 0.79 7.29
N GLU A 32 -16.29 1.45 7.75
CA GLU A 32 -17.66 1.21 7.24
C GLU A 32 -18.10 2.19 6.12
N LYS A 33 -17.23 3.06 5.59
CA LYS A 33 -17.63 4.05 4.57
C LYS A 33 -16.97 3.94 3.19
N LEU A 34 -16.20 2.89 2.91
CA LEU A 34 -15.54 2.73 1.60
C LEU A 34 -15.78 1.38 0.92
N ALA A 35 -16.57 0.48 1.52
CA ALA A 35 -16.88 -0.82 0.96
C ALA A 35 -18.09 -0.76 0.01
N GLU A 36 -17.96 -0.08 -1.13
CA GLU A 36 -18.93 -0.21 -2.23
C GLU A 36 -18.31 0.05 -3.62
N LYS A 37 -17.14 -0.55 -3.91
CA LYS A 37 -16.66 -0.67 -5.30
C LYS A 37 -16.07 -2.05 -5.54
N SER A 38 -16.56 -2.73 -6.56
CA SER A 38 -16.24 -4.13 -6.83
C SER A 38 -14.88 -4.34 -7.47
N HIS A 39 -14.30 -3.37 -8.20
CA HIS A 39 -12.96 -3.49 -8.77
C HIS A 39 -12.31 -2.11 -8.98
N TYR A 40 -11.07 -1.93 -8.52
CA TYR A 40 -10.19 -0.82 -8.91
C TYR A 40 -8.92 -1.42 -9.51
N CYS A 41 -8.64 -1.16 -10.78
CA CYS A 41 -7.37 -1.51 -11.42
C CYS A 41 -6.77 -0.21 -11.98
N PHE A 42 -5.60 0.18 -11.46
CA PHE A 42 -4.80 1.30 -11.98
C PHE A 42 -3.45 0.73 -12.39
N LEU A 43 -3.21 0.61 -13.70
CA LEU A 43 -1.94 0.13 -14.25
C LEU A 43 -0.99 1.33 -14.47
N ASP A 44 -0.14 1.59 -13.47
CA ASP A 44 1.07 2.40 -13.63
C ASP A 44 2.28 1.52 -13.31
N GLY A 45 3.13 1.28 -14.30
CA GLY A 45 4.35 0.49 -14.18
C GLY A 45 5.39 1.08 -13.22
N PHE A 46 5.20 2.33 -12.77
CA PHE A 46 6.06 2.98 -11.80
C PHE A 46 5.90 2.41 -10.36
N PHE A 47 4.78 1.73 -10.06
CA PHE A 47 4.44 1.20 -8.74
C PHE A 47 4.36 -0.34 -8.70
N GLY A 48 5.25 -1.06 -9.38
CA GLY A 48 5.22 -2.53 -9.49
C GLY A 48 5.08 -3.29 -8.17
N TYR A 49 5.76 -2.84 -7.10
CA TYR A 49 5.64 -3.47 -5.77
C TYR A 49 4.30 -3.15 -5.11
N MET A 50 3.79 -1.93 -5.24
CA MET A 50 2.57 -1.48 -4.55
C MET A 50 1.27 -2.07 -5.15
N GLN A 51 1.38 -2.97 -6.12
CA GLN A 51 0.29 -3.79 -6.65
C GLN A 51 0.20 -5.18 -6.01
N ILE A 52 1.23 -5.60 -5.25
CA ILE A 52 1.26 -6.92 -4.62
C ILE A 52 0.69 -6.82 -3.20
N HIS A 53 -0.40 -7.55 -2.93
CA HIS A 53 -1.01 -7.62 -1.61
C HIS A 53 -0.07 -8.26 -0.58
N ILE A 54 0.00 -7.65 0.60
CA ILE A 54 0.62 -8.23 1.79
C ILE A 54 -0.40 -9.13 2.46
N ALA A 55 0.02 -10.33 2.87
CA ALA A 55 -0.81 -11.25 3.63
C ALA A 55 -1.38 -10.54 4.87
N PRO A 56 -2.69 -10.66 5.18
CA PRO A 56 -3.32 -9.94 6.29
C PRO A 56 -2.57 -10.04 7.63
N GLU A 57 -2.02 -11.22 7.91
CA GLU A 57 -1.21 -11.52 9.09
C GLU A 57 0.11 -10.74 9.16
N ASP A 58 0.64 -10.25 8.04
CA ASP A 58 1.91 -9.52 7.95
C ASP A 58 1.73 -8.00 7.80
N GLN A 59 0.52 -7.50 7.56
CA GLN A 59 0.25 -6.07 7.36
C GLN A 59 0.67 -5.21 8.57
N HIS A 60 0.48 -5.73 9.79
CA HIS A 60 0.91 -5.09 11.04
C HIS A 60 2.44 -4.97 11.20
N LYS A 61 3.25 -5.60 10.34
CA LYS A 61 4.71 -5.43 10.34
C LYS A 61 5.16 -4.26 9.46
N THR A 62 4.25 -3.74 8.64
CA THR A 62 4.51 -2.66 7.69
C THR A 62 4.00 -1.30 8.18
N THR A 63 3.76 -1.18 9.47
CA THR A 63 3.17 0.03 10.04
C THR A 63 4.16 1.17 10.01
N PHE A 64 3.69 2.37 9.69
CA PHE A 64 4.47 3.58 9.81
C PHE A 64 3.69 4.65 10.58
N THR A 65 4.43 5.49 11.28
CA THR A 65 3.88 6.60 12.05
C THR A 65 4.31 7.91 11.41
N CYS A 66 3.36 8.80 11.18
CA CYS A 66 3.61 10.17 10.75
C CYS A 66 2.82 11.14 11.64
N PRO A 67 3.04 12.46 11.54
CA PRO A 67 2.29 13.45 12.34
C PRO A 67 0.77 13.40 12.18
N PHE A 68 0.25 12.69 11.17
CA PHE A 68 -1.18 12.56 10.88
C PHE A 68 -1.79 11.25 11.38
N GLY A 69 -1.00 10.35 11.96
CA GLY A 69 -1.46 9.08 12.51
C GLY A 69 -0.52 7.91 12.21
N THR A 70 -0.97 6.73 12.63
CA THR A 70 -0.30 5.46 12.36
C THR A 70 -1.12 4.66 11.36
N PHE A 71 -0.46 4.20 10.31
CA PHE A 71 -1.07 3.49 9.18
C PHE A 71 -0.32 2.19 8.91
N ALA A 72 -1.02 1.18 8.40
CA ALA A 72 -0.46 -0.08 7.91
C ALA A 72 -0.62 -0.16 6.39
N TYR A 73 0.33 -0.79 5.69
CA TYR A 73 0.20 -1.05 4.26
C TYR A 73 -0.62 -2.33 4.01
N THR A 74 -1.50 -2.28 3.02
CA THR A 74 -2.19 -3.45 2.45
C THR A 74 -1.42 -4.05 1.28
N HIS A 75 -0.58 -3.25 0.62
CA HIS A 75 0.24 -3.62 -0.52
C HIS A 75 1.71 -3.33 -0.24
N MET A 76 2.59 -4.12 -0.84
CA MET A 76 4.02 -4.11 -0.58
C MET A 76 4.64 -2.72 -0.80
N PRO A 77 5.06 -2.01 0.26
CA PRO A 77 5.74 -0.74 0.10
C PRO A 77 7.18 -0.93 -0.38
N PHE A 78 7.75 0.16 -0.90
CA PHE A 78 9.18 0.22 -1.15
C PHE A 78 9.97 0.02 0.15
N GLY A 79 11.15 -0.59 0.05
CA GLY A 79 12.06 -0.79 1.17
C GLY A 79 11.89 -2.11 1.95
N LEU A 80 10.92 -2.95 1.59
CA LEU A 80 10.86 -4.32 2.10
C LEU A 80 11.96 -5.19 1.46
N CYS A 81 12.71 -5.91 2.28
CA CYS A 81 13.82 -6.77 1.84
C CYS A 81 13.38 -7.86 0.85
N ASN A 82 12.16 -8.38 1.01
CA ASN A 82 11.60 -9.42 0.15
C ASN A 82 10.82 -8.86 -1.05
N ALA A 83 10.72 -7.55 -1.20
CA ALA A 83 9.94 -6.98 -2.29
C ALA A 83 10.44 -7.39 -3.68
N PRO A 84 11.76 -7.35 -3.98
CA PRO A 84 12.29 -7.78 -5.27
C PRO A 84 12.00 -9.25 -5.58
N SER A 85 12.15 -10.14 -4.59
CA SER A 85 11.95 -11.58 -4.79
C SER A 85 10.48 -11.91 -5.03
N THR A 86 9.55 -11.31 -4.26
CA THR A 86 8.11 -11.51 -4.48
C THR A 86 7.66 -10.96 -5.83
N PHE A 87 8.17 -9.78 -6.23
CA PHE A 87 7.86 -9.22 -7.54
C PHE A 87 8.38 -10.10 -8.68
N GLN A 88 9.60 -10.61 -8.56
CA GLN A 88 10.16 -11.54 -9.55
C GLN A 88 9.29 -12.81 -9.67
N CYS A 89 8.88 -13.41 -8.55
CA CYS A 89 7.98 -14.57 -8.57
C CYS A 89 6.63 -14.26 -9.24
N CYS A 90 6.05 -13.09 -8.94
CA CYS A 90 4.81 -12.63 -9.56
C CYS A 90 4.97 -12.51 -11.08
N MET A 91 6.03 -11.84 -11.53
CA MET A 91 6.32 -11.69 -12.96
C MET A 91 6.53 -13.05 -13.62
N THR A 92 7.30 -13.96 -13.03
CA THR A 92 7.48 -15.32 -13.57
C THR A 92 6.15 -16.07 -13.66
N SER A 93 5.24 -15.92 -12.70
CA SER A 93 3.91 -16.54 -12.76
C SER A 93 2.99 -15.92 -13.81
N ILE A 94 3.09 -14.61 -14.08
CA ILE A 94 2.27 -13.95 -15.11
C ILE A 94 2.73 -14.35 -16.51
N PHE A 95 4.03 -14.47 -16.71
CA PHE A 95 4.64 -14.82 -17.99
C PHE A 95 4.90 -16.33 -18.16
N SER A 96 4.46 -17.17 -17.23
CA SER A 96 4.73 -18.62 -17.28
C SER A 96 4.14 -19.29 -18.52
N ASP A 97 3.00 -18.79 -19.00
CA ASP A 97 2.30 -19.34 -20.17
C ASP A 97 2.88 -18.81 -21.50
N LEU A 98 3.81 -17.86 -21.42
CA LEU A 98 4.49 -17.23 -22.56
C LEU A 98 5.94 -17.70 -22.72
N LEU A 99 6.39 -18.62 -21.86
CA LEU A 99 7.71 -19.26 -21.85
C LEU A 99 7.61 -20.70 -22.37
#